data_AF-A0A7J4G1R0-F1
#
_entry.id   AF-A0A7J4G1R0-F1
#
_cell.length_a   1.000
_cell.length_b   1.000
_cell.length_c   1.000
_cell.angle_alpha   90.00
_cell.angle_beta   90.00
_cell.angle_gamma   90.00
#
_symmetry.space_group_name_H-M   'P 1'
#
loop_
_entity.id
_entity.type
_entity.pdbx_description
1 polymer ?
#
loop_
_entity_poly.entity_id
_entity_poly.type
_entity_poly.pdbx_seq_one_letter_code
_entity_poly.pdbx_strand_id
1 'polypeptide(L)'
;LIRWIAAIIYNNIQNIEKRVRHRGVKLEEALYNILSGINISIDNILDALEAVEIRDVRPLLKDNKLIDFSRELLEISKPIIISGNKIDKPRAEENYRRLKTQNIDVIPTSALSEYILKRLAREGIIYYRPGDKDFDLLKPNKIDDKLHRTLEMIREKILRKWGGTGVQKILNTLVYEKLGYIAVYPVKDPNKYADTKGRILPDIYLLKEGSTIKDLANMIHSDLASRVKYGVDAITKRRISLNYKLKHRDIISISIY
;
A
#
# COMPACT_ATOMS: atom_id res chain seq x y z
N LEU A 1 5.79 -19.12 -4.42
CA LEU A 1 6.52 -17.83 -4.47
C LEU A 1 7.92 -17.96 -3.87
N ILE A 2 8.08 -18.33 -2.60
CA ILE A 2 9.40 -18.50 -1.97
C ILE A 2 10.34 -19.41 -2.80
N ARG A 3 9.89 -20.63 -3.11
CA ARG A 3 10.66 -21.57 -3.96
C ARG A 3 10.97 -21.03 -5.36
N TRP A 4 10.13 -20.15 -5.89
CA TRP A 4 10.35 -19.55 -7.21
C TRP A 4 11.46 -18.49 -7.16
N ILE A 5 11.47 -17.63 -6.14
CA ILE A 5 12.60 -16.71 -5.89
C ILE A 5 13.89 -17.49 -5.64
N ALA A 6 13.83 -18.54 -4.81
CA ALA A 6 14.96 -19.41 -4.56
C ALA A 6 15.49 -20.05 -5.85
N ALA A 7 14.61 -20.53 -6.73
CA ALA A 7 14.99 -21.09 -8.02
C ALA A 7 15.67 -20.07 -8.94
N ILE A 8 15.21 -18.80 -8.97
CA ILE A 8 15.87 -17.74 -9.75
C ILE A 8 17.32 -17.55 -9.28
N ILE A 9 17.53 -17.48 -7.97
CA ILE A 9 18.86 -17.31 -7.37
C ILE A 9 19.72 -18.56 -7.61
N TYR A 10 19.17 -19.75 -7.37
CA TYR A 10 19.84 -21.03 -7.55
C TYR A 10 20.34 -21.22 -8.98
N ASN A 11 19.48 -20.96 -9.97
CA ASN A 11 19.82 -21.10 -11.39
C ASN A 11 20.97 -20.15 -11.82
N ASN A 12 21.20 -19.07 -11.08
CA ASN A 12 22.26 -18.10 -11.34
C ASN A 12 23.42 -18.19 -10.34
N ILE A 13 23.42 -19.16 -9.42
CA ILE A 13 24.31 -19.17 -8.25
C ILE A 13 25.79 -19.25 -8.63
N GLN A 14 26.12 -19.99 -9.70
CA GLN A 14 27.50 -20.07 -10.20
C GLN A 14 28.01 -18.73 -10.72
N ASN A 15 27.16 -17.95 -11.39
CA ASN A 15 27.51 -16.62 -11.87
C ASN A 15 27.66 -15.63 -10.71
N ILE A 16 26.75 -15.69 -9.73
CA ILE A 16 26.83 -14.88 -8.49
C ILE A 16 28.15 -15.19 -7.77
N GLU A 17 28.46 -16.46 -7.53
CA GLU A 17 29.70 -16.88 -6.86
C GLU A 17 30.93 -16.40 -7.61
N LYS A 18 30.95 -16.55 -8.94
CA LYS A 18 32.08 -16.11 -9.77
C LYS A 18 32.30 -14.60 -9.68
N ARG A 19 31.24 -13.80 -9.70
CA ARG A 19 31.33 -12.33 -9.60
C ARG A 19 31.78 -11.87 -8.22
N VAL A 20 31.24 -12.48 -7.16
CA VAL A 20 31.56 -12.11 -5.79
C VAL A 20 32.99 -12.50 -5.42
N ARG A 21 33.41 -13.74 -5.71
CA ARG A 21 34.72 -14.25 -5.29
C ARG A 21 35.88 -13.83 -6.19
N HIS A 22 35.69 -13.81 -7.51
CA HIS A 22 36.80 -13.55 -8.43
C HIS A 22 36.87 -12.11 -8.94
N ARG A 23 35.75 -11.39 -8.96
CA ARG A 23 35.70 -10.00 -9.45
C ARG A 23 35.53 -8.96 -8.35
N GLY A 24 35.43 -9.39 -7.08
CA GLY A 24 35.27 -8.49 -5.93
C GLY A 24 33.97 -7.70 -5.92
N VAL A 25 32.96 -8.13 -6.70
CA VAL A 25 31.64 -7.48 -6.73
C VAL A 25 30.92 -7.76 -5.42
N LYS A 26 30.21 -6.76 -4.88
CA LYS A 26 29.44 -6.95 -3.66
C LYS A 26 28.26 -7.92 -3.89
N LEU A 27 27.87 -8.64 -2.85
CA LEU A 27 26.84 -9.69 -2.96
C LEU A 27 25.49 -9.10 -3.36
N GLU A 28 25.11 -7.99 -2.74
CA GLU A 28 23.87 -7.25 -3.00
C GLU A 28 23.78 -6.79 -4.46
N GLU A 29 24.89 -6.34 -5.06
CA GLU A 29 24.94 -5.93 -6.46
C GLU A 29 24.81 -7.14 -7.40
N ALA A 30 25.46 -8.26 -7.07
CA ALA A 30 25.35 -9.49 -7.84
C ALA A 30 23.90 -10.03 -7.83
N LEU A 31 23.23 -10.00 -6.68
CA LEU A 31 21.83 -10.36 -6.52
C LEU A 31 20.89 -9.38 -7.23
N TYR A 32 21.13 -8.07 -7.10
CA TYR A 32 20.31 -7.02 -7.73
C TYR A 32 20.28 -7.14 -9.26
N ASN A 33 21.41 -7.51 -9.88
CA ASN A 33 21.48 -7.72 -11.32
C ASN A 33 20.50 -8.79 -11.84
N ILE A 34 20.12 -9.76 -11.00
CA ILE A 34 19.21 -10.85 -11.37
C ILE A 34 17.78 -10.52 -10.91
N LEU A 35 17.64 -9.94 -9.72
CA LEU A 35 16.36 -9.74 -9.05
C LEU A 35 15.68 -8.41 -9.42
N SER A 36 16.40 -7.47 -10.05
CA SER A 36 15.83 -6.21 -10.53
C SER A 36 14.68 -6.42 -11.52
N GLY A 37 14.73 -7.49 -12.32
CA GLY A 37 13.66 -7.86 -13.28
C GLY A 37 12.30 -8.17 -12.63
N ILE A 38 12.27 -8.40 -11.31
CA ILE A 38 11.02 -8.63 -10.54
C ILE A 38 10.73 -7.49 -9.55
N ASN A 39 11.28 -6.31 -9.84
CA ASN A 39 11.10 -5.07 -9.07
C ASN A 39 11.48 -5.26 -7.58
N ILE A 40 12.69 -5.78 -7.36
CA ILE A 40 13.34 -5.86 -6.06
C ILE A 40 14.47 -4.82 -6.07
N SER A 41 14.40 -3.84 -5.16
CA SER A 41 15.45 -2.84 -4.98
C SER A 41 16.68 -3.44 -4.30
N ILE A 42 17.82 -2.74 -4.43
CA ILE A 42 19.04 -3.11 -3.71
C ILE A 42 18.82 -3.01 -2.19
N ASP A 43 18.03 -2.04 -1.72
CA ASP A 43 17.69 -1.87 -0.30
C ASP A 43 16.96 -3.10 0.25
N ASN A 44 15.97 -3.62 -0.49
CA ASN A 44 15.26 -4.85 -0.08
C ASN A 44 16.23 -6.04 0.05
N ILE A 45 17.25 -6.12 -0.80
CA ILE A 45 18.24 -7.20 -0.76
C ILE A 45 19.15 -7.03 0.46
N LEU A 46 19.61 -5.80 0.73
CA LEU A 46 20.42 -5.47 1.89
C LEU A 46 19.67 -5.80 3.19
N ASP A 47 18.43 -5.33 3.33
CA ASP A 47 17.58 -5.59 4.49
C ASP A 47 17.38 -7.10 4.72
N ALA A 48 17.10 -7.85 3.63
CA ALA A 48 16.92 -9.29 3.71
C ALA A 48 18.22 -10.02 4.10
N LEU A 49 19.36 -9.63 3.52
CA LEU A 49 20.67 -10.22 3.85
C LEU A 49 21.04 -9.97 5.32
N GLU A 50 20.78 -8.78 5.82
CA GLU A 50 20.99 -8.41 7.22
C GLU A 50 20.10 -9.25 8.14
N ALA A 51 18.80 -9.34 7.84
CA ALA A 51 17.83 -10.09 8.65
C ALA A 51 18.14 -11.59 8.77
N VAL A 52 18.70 -12.22 7.71
CA VAL A 52 19.11 -13.65 7.75
C VAL A 52 20.61 -13.87 8.04
N GLU A 53 21.33 -12.80 8.35
CA GLU A 53 22.75 -12.76 8.71
C GLU A 53 23.69 -13.34 7.63
N ILE A 54 23.42 -13.06 6.35
CA ILE A 54 24.23 -13.53 5.23
C ILE A 54 25.18 -12.40 4.77
N ARG A 55 26.49 -12.61 4.95
CA ARG A 55 27.53 -11.63 4.57
C ARG A 55 28.31 -11.98 3.31
N ASP A 56 28.21 -13.22 2.84
CA ASP A 56 28.86 -13.67 1.60
C ASP A 56 28.00 -14.71 0.88
N VAL A 57 28.45 -15.19 -0.28
CA VAL A 57 27.66 -16.10 -1.13
C VAL A 57 27.55 -17.54 -0.58
N ARG A 58 28.42 -17.97 0.35
CA ARG A 58 28.49 -19.37 0.82
C ARG A 58 27.18 -19.87 1.45
N PRO A 59 26.48 -19.12 2.30
CA PRO A 59 25.21 -19.56 2.86
C PRO A 59 24.15 -19.82 1.79
N LEU A 60 24.12 -19.05 0.70
CA LEU A 60 23.14 -19.20 -0.38
C LEU A 60 23.33 -20.49 -1.20
N LEU A 61 24.46 -21.18 -1.06
CA LEU A 61 24.69 -22.50 -1.65
C LEU A 61 23.97 -23.62 -0.89
N LYS A 62 23.50 -23.35 0.33
CA LYS A 62 22.74 -24.31 1.15
C LYS A 62 21.25 -24.06 0.96
N ASP A 63 20.50 -25.10 0.61
CA ASP A 63 19.06 -25.01 0.30
C ASP A 63 18.25 -24.34 1.42
N ASN A 64 18.54 -24.66 2.69
CA ASN A 64 17.84 -24.07 3.83
C ASN A 64 18.02 -22.55 3.91
N LYS A 65 19.28 -22.08 3.86
CA LYS A 65 19.61 -20.65 3.93
C LYS A 65 19.14 -19.89 2.69
N LEU A 66 19.17 -20.51 1.51
CA LEU A 66 18.59 -19.93 0.31
C LEU A 66 17.08 -19.73 0.44
N ILE A 67 16.37 -20.72 0.99
CA ILE A 67 14.92 -20.64 1.22
C ILE A 67 14.60 -19.58 2.29
N ASP A 68 15.39 -19.50 3.36
CA ASP A 68 15.20 -18.49 4.40
C ASP A 68 15.41 -17.08 3.86
N PHE A 69 16.51 -16.84 3.12
CA PHE A 69 16.73 -15.58 2.42
C PHE A 69 15.60 -15.25 1.45
N SER A 70 15.14 -16.23 0.66
CA SER A 70 14.05 -16.02 -0.30
C SER A 70 12.71 -15.74 0.37
N ARG A 71 12.48 -16.26 1.58
CA ARG A 71 11.28 -15.97 2.39
C ARG A 71 11.34 -14.54 2.89
N GLU A 72 12.45 -14.16 3.54
CA GLU A 72 12.66 -12.82 4.07
C GLU A 72 12.56 -11.75 2.98
N LEU A 73 13.24 -11.99 1.85
CA LEU A 73 13.20 -11.10 0.70
C LEU A 73 11.78 -10.95 0.13
N LEU A 74 10.98 -12.02 0.12
CA LEU A 74 9.58 -11.94 -0.32
C LEU A 74 8.76 -11.09 0.64
N GLU A 75 8.93 -11.27 1.95
CA GLU A 75 8.18 -10.53 2.97
C GLU A 75 8.46 -9.03 2.91
N ILE A 76 9.74 -8.65 2.77
CA ILE A 76 10.18 -7.24 2.65
C ILE A 76 9.73 -6.65 1.31
N SER A 77 10.05 -7.33 0.20
CA SER A 77 9.90 -6.74 -1.13
C SER A 77 8.48 -6.81 -1.69
N LYS A 78 7.65 -7.72 -1.17
CA LYS A 78 6.28 -7.97 -1.63
C LYS A 78 5.35 -8.24 -0.44
N PRO A 79 5.03 -7.23 0.40
CA PRO A 79 4.08 -7.40 1.49
C PRO A 79 2.74 -7.96 1.00
N ILE A 80 2.28 -9.05 1.61
CA ILE A 80 1.04 -9.74 1.24
C ILE A 80 -0.04 -9.48 2.29
N ILE A 81 -1.27 -9.26 1.83
CA ILE A 81 -2.46 -9.16 2.68
C ILE A 81 -3.49 -10.20 2.24
N ILE A 82 -4.14 -10.85 3.20
CA ILE A 82 -5.10 -11.93 2.92
C ILE A 82 -6.52 -11.37 2.96
N SER A 83 -7.20 -11.47 1.82
CA SER A 83 -8.63 -11.16 1.70
C SER A 83 -9.46 -12.42 1.96
N GLY A 84 -10.19 -12.44 3.08
CA GLY A 84 -11.20 -13.46 3.37
C GLY A 84 -12.47 -13.18 2.58
N ASN A 85 -12.43 -13.36 1.26
CA ASN A 85 -13.54 -13.01 0.37
C ASN A 85 -14.74 -13.96 0.56
N LYS A 86 -15.93 -13.51 0.13
CA LYS A 86 -17.22 -14.22 0.21
C LYS A 86 -17.80 -14.31 1.62
N ILE A 87 -17.60 -13.29 2.47
CA ILE A 87 -18.23 -13.21 3.80
C ILE A 87 -19.76 -13.17 3.76
N ASP A 88 -20.35 -12.94 2.58
CA ASP A 88 -21.78 -12.99 2.31
C ASP A 88 -22.37 -14.42 2.29
N LYS A 89 -21.56 -15.48 2.37
CA LYS A 89 -22.04 -16.87 2.31
C LYS A 89 -22.48 -17.44 3.67
N PRO A 90 -23.46 -18.37 3.72
CA PRO A 90 -24.06 -18.90 4.96
C PRO A 90 -23.14 -19.60 5.98
N ARG A 91 -21.83 -19.77 5.72
CA ARG A 91 -20.84 -20.32 6.67
C ARG A 91 -19.56 -19.50 6.75
N ALA A 92 -19.53 -18.34 6.10
CA ALA A 92 -18.30 -17.59 5.96
C ALA A 92 -17.81 -17.00 7.29
N GLU A 93 -18.72 -16.70 8.21
CA GLU A 93 -18.37 -16.23 9.55
C GLU A 93 -17.66 -17.29 10.39
N GLU A 94 -18.14 -18.54 10.38
CA GLU A 94 -17.49 -19.65 11.07
C GLU A 94 -16.09 -19.89 10.51
N ASN A 95 -15.96 -19.90 9.18
CA ASN A 95 -14.67 -20.02 8.50
C ASN A 95 -13.73 -18.86 8.87
N TYR A 96 -14.22 -17.63 8.91
CA TYR A 96 -13.43 -16.46 9.32
C TYR A 96 -12.93 -16.59 10.76
N ARG A 97 -13.80 -17.03 11.69
CA ARG A 97 -13.39 -17.26 13.09
C ARG A 97 -12.31 -18.35 13.18
N ARG A 98 -12.44 -19.44 12.42
CA ARG A 98 -11.42 -20.49 12.36
C ARG A 98 -10.06 -19.98 11.85
N LEU A 99 -10.06 -19.10 10.83
CA LEU A 99 -8.83 -18.46 10.35
C LEU A 99 -8.20 -17.58 11.44
N LYS A 100 -9.02 -16.83 12.19
CA LYS A 100 -8.52 -16.01 13.31
C LYS A 100 -7.95 -16.85 14.45
N THR A 101 -8.54 -18.00 14.79
CA THR A 101 -7.97 -18.91 15.80
C THR A 101 -6.63 -19.51 15.38
N GLN A 102 -6.33 -19.56 14.08
CA GLN A 102 -5.04 -20.00 13.54
C GLN A 102 -4.03 -18.85 13.41
N ASN A 103 -4.32 -17.68 13.99
CA ASN A 103 -3.50 -16.46 13.92
C ASN A 103 -3.20 -16.00 12.48
N ILE A 104 -4.12 -16.27 11.54
CA ILE A 104 -4.01 -15.80 10.16
C ILE A 104 -4.56 -14.37 10.10
N ASP A 105 -3.70 -13.43 9.69
CA ASP A 105 -4.07 -12.04 9.47
C ASP A 105 -4.92 -11.88 8.19
N VAL A 106 -6.23 -12.11 8.35
CA VAL A 106 -7.23 -12.02 7.29
C VAL A 106 -8.20 -10.87 7.52
N ILE A 107 -8.50 -10.13 6.45
CA ILE A 107 -9.55 -9.10 6.44
C ILE A 107 -10.84 -9.68 5.82
N PRO A 108 -11.97 -9.68 6.54
CA PRO A 108 -13.23 -10.20 6.04
C PRO A 108 -13.73 -9.31 4.89
N THR A 109 -14.06 -9.90 3.75
CA THR A 109 -14.40 -9.14 2.54
C THR A 109 -15.58 -9.73 1.76
N SER A 110 -16.45 -8.87 1.22
CA SER A 110 -17.45 -9.22 0.21
C SER A 110 -17.26 -8.37 -1.04
N ALA A 111 -16.49 -8.89 -1.99
CA ALA A 111 -16.25 -8.23 -3.28
C ALA A 111 -17.55 -8.06 -4.09
N LEU A 112 -18.50 -8.99 -3.96
CA LEU A 112 -19.79 -8.90 -4.63
C LEU A 112 -20.61 -7.70 -4.12
N SER A 113 -20.64 -7.51 -2.79
CA SER A 113 -21.35 -6.37 -2.18
C SER A 113 -20.73 -5.05 -2.63
N GLU A 114 -19.40 -4.94 -2.61
CA GLU A 114 -18.69 -3.75 -3.09
C GLU A 114 -18.99 -3.45 -4.56
N TYR A 115 -18.98 -4.48 -5.41
CA TYR A 115 -19.30 -4.33 -6.82
C TYR A 115 -20.71 -3.78 -7.04
N ILE A 116 -21.71 -4.35 -6.35
CA ILE A 116 -23.12 -3.91 -6.46
C ILE A 116 -23.26 -2.45 -6.03
N LEU A 117 -22.70 -2.09 -4.87
CA LEU A 117 -22.79 -0.73 -4.34
C LEU A 117 -22.09 0.29 -5.26
N LYS A 118 -20.88 -0.01 -5.74
CA LYS A 118 -20.16 0.87 -6.67
C LYS A 118 -20.88 1.05 -7.99
N ARG A 119 -21.51 -0.02 -8.52
CA ARG A 119 -22.29 0.04 -9.75
C ARG A 119 -23.50 0.96 -9.60
N LEU A 120 -24.30 0.76 -8.55
CA LEU A 120 -25.50 1.57 -8.29
C LEU A 120 -25.16 3.04 -7.96
N ALA A 121 -24.03 3.27 -7.29
CA ALA A 121 -23.53 4.63 -7.04
C ALA A 121 -23.13 5.34 -8.34
N ARG A 122 -22.46 4.64 -9.25
CA ARG A 122 -22.12 5.17 -10.58
C ARG A 122 -23.36 5.49 -11.42
N GLU A 123 -24.44 4.73 -11.25
CA GLU A 123 -25.73 4.98 -11.90
C GLU A 123 -26.55 6.09 -11.22
N GLY A 124 -26.07 6.62 -10.08
CA GLY A 124 -26.78 7.64 -9.30
C GLY A 124 -28.11 7.13 -8.71
N ILE A 125 -28.21 5.82 -8.46
CA ILE A 125 -29.37 5.19 -7.79
C ILE A 125 -29.21 5.28 -6.28
N ILE A 126 -27.97 5.12 -5.80
CA ILE A 126 -27.60 5.28 -4.40
C ILE A 126 -26.44 6.27 -4.26
N TYR A 127 -26.26 6.78 -3.05
CA TYR A 127 -25.03 7.44 -2.63
C TYR A 127 -24.22 6.46 -1.79
N TYR A 128 -23.01 6.14 -2.25
CA TYR A 128 -22.07 5.26 -1.55
C TYR A 128 -20.64 5.64 -1.95
N ARG A 129 -19.77 5.85 -0.96
CA ARG A 129 -18.32 5.94 -1.17
C ARG A 129 -17.66 4.62 -0.76
N PRO A 130 -16.67 4.13 -1.52
CA PRO A 130 -15.94 2.91 -1.15
C PRO A 130 -15.43 2.95 0.28
N GLY A 131 -15.82 1.96 1.09
CA GLY A 131 -15.45 1.87 2.50
C GLY A 131 -16.46 2.48 3.47
N ASP A 132 -17.54 3.10 2.99
CA ASP A 132 -18.62 3.57 3.84
C ASP A 132 -19.29 2.38 4.57
N LYS A 133 -19.81 2.68 5.77
CA LYS A 133 -20.52 1.71 6.62
C LYS A 133 -22.00 1.59 6.28
N ASP A 134 -22.50 2.43 5.38
CA ASP A 134 -23.87 2.41 4.87
C ASP A 134 -23.94 3.12 3.50
N PHE A 135 -25.12 3.19 2.91
CA PHE A 135 -25.42 3.93 1.68
C PHE A 135 -26.79 4.59 1.78
N ASP A 136 -27.01 5.67 1.02
CA ASP A 136 -28.31 6.34 0.94
C ASP A 136 -29.01 6.04 -0.39
N LEU A 137 -30.34 5.89 -0.36
CA LEU A 137 -31.13 5.70 -1.58
C LEU A 137 -31.44 7.06 -2.21
N LEU A 138 -31.00 7.30 -3.45
CA LEU A 138 -31.26 8.54 -4.19
C LEU A 138 -32.48 8.40 -5.11
N LYS A 139 -32.68 7.22 -5.69
CA LYS A 139 -33.78 6.94 -6.63
C LYS A 139 -34.50 5.63 -6.27
N PRO A 140 -35.34 5.63 -5.21
CA PRO A 140 -36.06 4.43 -4.76
C PRO A 140 -36.90 3.80 -5.88
N ASN A 141 -37.45 4.64 -6.77
CA ASN A 141 -38.33 4.27 -7.87
C ASN A 141 -37.64 3.41 -8.95
N LYS A 142 -36.30 3.38 -8.96
CA LYS A 142 -35.50 2.58 -9.90
C LYS A 142 -35.06 1.23 -9.32
N ILE A 143 -35.56 0.88 -8.14
CA ILE A 143 -35.17 -0.33 -7.42
C ILE A 143 -36.36 -1.29 -7.45
N ASP A 144 -36.16 -2.47 -8.05
CA ASP A 144 -37.14 -3.55 -7.97
C ASP A 144 -37.08 -4.27 -6.62
N ASP A 145 -38.09 -5.08 -6.29
CA ASP A 145 -38.16 -5.80 -5.02
C ASP A 145 -36.94 -6.71 -4.76
N LYS A 146 -36.38 -7.28 -5.84
CA LYS A 146 -35.23 -8.18 -5.76
C LYS A 146 -33.97 -7.41 -5.36
N LEU A 147 -33.75 -6.26 -5.97
CA LEU A 147 -32.64 -5.37 -5.67
C LEU A 147 -32.80 -4.76 -4.29
N HIS A 148 -34.01 -4.37 -3.91
CA HIS A 148 -34.29 -3.87 -2.56
C HIS A 148 -33.92 -4.90 -1.50
N ARG A 149 -34.38 -6.15 -1.63
CA ARG A 149 -34.00 -7.25 -0.72
C ARG A 149 -32.48 -7.50 -0.70
N THR A 150 -31.82 -7.36 -1.85
CA THR A 150 -30.37 -7.52 -1.96
C THR A 150 -29.64 -6.41 -1.22
N LEU A 151 -30.07 -5.15 -1.36
CA LEU A 151 -29.51 -3.99 -0.69
C LEU A 151 -29.69 -4.07 0.82
N GLU A 152 -30.87 -4.46 1.30
CA GLU A 152 -31.12 -4.69 2.73
C GLU A 152 -30.25 -5.83 3.28
N MET A 153 -30.09 -6.93 2.52
CA MET A 153 -29.18 -8.00 2.92
C MET A 153 -27.73 -7.50 3.01
N ILE A 154 -27.26 -6.68 2.07
CA ILE A 154 -25.91 -6.10 2.11
C ILE A 154 -25.76 -5.20 3.34
N ARG A 155 -26.72 -4.30 3.58
CA ARG A 155 -26.70 -3.37 4.71
C ARG A 155 -26.61 -4.12 6.04
N GLU A 156 -27.51 -5.08 6.28
CA GLU A 156 -27.60 -5.80 7.56
C GLU A 156 -26.48 -6.83 7.74
N LYS A 157 -26.27 -7.71 6.75
CA LYS A 157 -25.37 -8.86 6.91
C LYS A 157 -23.91 -8.54 6.62
N ILE A 158 -23.64 -7.49 5.85
CA ILE A 158 -22.29 -7.12 5.42
C ILE A 158 -21.85 -5.82 6.10
N LEU A 159 -22.49 -4.69 5.78
CA LEU A 159 -22.00 -3.38 6.20
C LEU A 159 -22.07 -3.20 7.72
N ARG A 160 -23.25 -3.39 8.32
CA ARG A 160 -23.44 -3.23 9.78
C ARG A 160 -22.64 -4.27 10.58
N LYS A 161 -22.66 -5.52 10.14
CA LYS A 161 -21.99 -6.62 10.83
C LYS A 161 -20.46 -6.54 10.79
N TRP A 162 -19.88 -6.18 9.65
CA TRP A 162 -18.42 -6.22 9.43
C TRP A 162 -17.77 -4.83 9.39
N GLY A 163 -18.58 -3.77 9.52
CA GLY A 163 -18.12 -2.38 9.46
C GLY A 163 -17.75 -1.91 8.06
N GLY A 164 -18.32 -2.54 7.02
CA GLY A 164 -18.05 -2.27 5.61
C GLY A 164 -17.88 -3.55 4.79
N THR A 165 -17.61 -3.41 3.50
CA THR A 165 -17.42 -4.55 2.58
C THR A 165 -16.04 -5.21 2.71
N GLY A 166 -15.09 -4.59 3.41
CA GLY A 166 -13.71 -5.08 3.57
C GLY A 166 -12.75 -4.71 2.43
N VAL A 167 -13.25 -4.39 1.24
CA VAL A 167 -12.41 -4.11 0.06
C VAL A 167 -11.55 -2.86 0.28
N GLN A 168 -12.17 -1.73 0.63
CA GLN A 168 -11.42 -0.49 0.88
C GLN A 168 -10.49 -0.62 2.08
N LYS A 169 -10.88 -1.40 3.09
CA LYS A 169 -10.04 -1.67 4.27
C LYS A 169 -8.75 -2.39 3.87
N ILE A 170 -8.84 -3.41 3.01
CA ILE A 170 -7.65 -4.11 2.48
C ILE A 170 -6.71 -3.14 1.78
N LEU A 171 -7.24 -2.29 0.90
CA LEU A 171 -6.42 -1.33 0.16
C LEU A 171 -5.74 -0.33 1.11
N ASN A 172 -6.47 0.20 2.08
CA ASN A 172 -5.94 1.12 3.06
C ASN A 172 -4.85 0.47 3.92
N THR A 173 -5.09 -0.73 4.45
CA THR A 173 -4.09 -1.47 5.25
C THR A 173 -2.86 -1.81 4.41
N LEU A 174 -3.01 -2.22 3.15
CA LEU A 174 -1.87 -2.48 2.27
C LEU A 174 -1.03 -1.22 2.05
N VAL A 175 -1.66 -0.11 1.68
CA VAL A 175 -0.96 1.14 1.34
C VAL A 175 -0.35 1.79 2.57
N TYR A 176 -1.12 1.97 3.63
CA TYR A 176 -0.71 2.77 4.79
C TYR A 176 0.04 1.95 5.85
N GLU A 177 -0.38 0.70 6.12
CA GLU A 177 0.19 -0.09 7.22
C GLU A 177 1.31 -1.02 6.73
N LYS A 178 1.10 -1.77 5.64
CA LYS A 178 2.09 -2.75 5.15
C LYS A 178 3.19 -2.10 4.30
N LEU A 179 2.82 -1.18 3.42
CA LEU A 179 3.77 -0.47 2.58
C LEU A 179 4.29 0.83 3.24
N GLY A 180 3.71 1.26 4.35
CA GLY A 180 4.15 2.44 5.10
C GLY A 180 4.07 3.73 4.29
N TYR A 181 3.07 3.87 3.42
CA TYR A 181 2.85 5.14 2.72
C TYR A 181 2.06 6.12 3.59
N ILE A 182 2.30 7.40 3.38
CA ILE A 182 1.53 8.52 3.92
C ILE A 182 0.95 9.31 2.76
N ALA A 183 -0.26 9.84 2.95
CA ALA A 183 -0.91 10.69 1.97
C ALA A 183 -0.67 12.16 2.35
N VAL A 184 -0.10 12.95 1.45
CA VAL A 184 0.24 14.35 1.69
C VAL A 184 -0.38 15.22 0.61
N TYR A 185 -0.96 16.35 1.01
CA TYR A 185 -1.70 17.25 0.14
C TYR A 185 -0.92 18.54 -0.09
N PRO A 186 -0.24 18.71 -1.24
CA PRO A 186 0.39 19.97 -1.56
C PRO A 186 -0.66 21.01 -1.97
N VAL A 187 -0.53 22.21 -1.42
CA VAL A 187 -1.37 23.37 -1.76
C VAL A 187 -0.51 24.58 -2.05
N LYS A 188 -0.97 25.51 -2.89
CA LYS A 188 -0.24 26.77 -3.10
C LYS A 188 -0.59 27.76 -2.00
N ASP A 189 -1.89 27.98 -1.80
CA ASP A 189 -2.40 28.89 -0.78
C ASP A 189 -2.81 28.09 0.48
N PRO A 190 -2.06 28.22 1.60
CA PRO A 190 -2.39 27.53 2.84
C PRO A 190 -3.68 28.04 3.49
N ASN A 191 -4.15 29.26 3.19
CA ASN A 191 -5.39 29.80 3.78
C ASN A 191 -6.63 29.26 3.08
N LYS A 192 -6.58 29.12 1.76
CA LYS A 192 -7.68 28.59 0.96
C LYS A 192 -7.61 27.08 0.74
N TYR A 193 -6.50 26.45 1.13
CA TYR A 193 -6.18 25.05 0.80
C TYR A 193 -6.27 24.78 -0.70
N ALA A 194 -5.88 25.76 -1.52
CA ALA A 194 -6.16 25.77 -2.95
C ALA A 194 -4.90 25.99 -3.79
N ASP A 195 -5.00 25.62 -5.07
CA ASP A 195 -4.00 25.97 -6.08
C ASP A 195 -4.23 27.36 -6.69
N THR A 196 -3.43 27.70 -7.70
CA THR A 196 -3.58 28.93 -8.50
C THR A 196 -4.94 29.08 -9.19
N LYS A 197 -5.64 27.97 -9.44
CA LYS A 197 -6.93 27.94 -10.14
C LYS A 197 -8.10 27.93 -9.18
N GLY A 198 -7.86 28.00 -7.86
CA GLY A 198 -8.89 27.94 -6.84
C GLY A 198 -9.44 26.54 -6.56
N ARG A 199 -8.80 25.48 -7.07
CA ARG A 199 -9.19 24.10 -6.79
C ARG A 199 -8.74 23.73 -5.37
N ILE A 200 -9.68 23.31 -4.52
CA ILE A 200 -9.42 22.92 -3.13
C ILE A 200 -8.79 21.52 -3.11
N LEU A 201 -7.65 21.38 -2.41
CA LEU A 201 -6.87 20.14 -2.28
C LEU A 201 -6.71 19.42 -3.63
N PRO A 202 -6.04 20.07 -4.61
CA PRO A 202 -6.06 19.65 -6.01
C PRO A 202 -5.44 18.26 -6.22
N ASP A 203 -4.39 17.95 -5.46
CA ASP A 203 -3.53 16.81 -5.65
C ASP A 203 -3.25 16.13 -4.30
N ILE A 204 -2.90 14.84 -4.39
CA ILE A 204 -2.52 14.01 -3.25
C ILE A 204 -1.35 13.12 -3.68
N TYR A 205 -0.30 13.10 -2.87
CA TYR A 205 0.88 12.28 -3.12
C TYR A 205 1.01 11.22 -2.05
N LEU A 206 1.34 10.00 -2.48
CA LEU A 206 1.74 8.91 -1.59
C LEU A 206 3.26 8.92 -1.47
N LEU A 207 3.74 9.16 -0.26
CA LEU A 207 5.15 9.20 0.10
C LEU A 207 5.45 8.12 1.13
N LYS A 208 6.68 7.62 1.20
CA LYS A 208 7.06 6.69 2.28
C LYS A 208 7.06 7.43 3.62
N GLU A 209 6.67 6.75 4.70
CA GLU A 209 6.78 7.30 6.04
C GLU A 209 8.22 7.73 6.33
N GLY A 210 8.38 8.90 6.97
CA GLY A 210 9.68 9.52 7.18
C GLY A 210 10.16 10.42 6.03
N SER A 211 9.44 10.47 4.90
CA SER A 211 9.70 11.44 3.82
C SER A 211 9.62 12.87 4.32
N THR A 212 10.39 13.74 3.66
CA THR A 212 10.55 15.13 4.02
C THR A 212 9.86 16.07 3.04
N ILE A 213 9.86 17.38 3.35
CA ILE A 213 9.35 18.41 2.43
C ILE A 213 10.10 18.39 1.10
N LYS A 214 11.41 18.11 1.13
CA LYS A 214 12.23 18.02 -0.07
C LYS A 214 11.79 16.85 -0.95
N ASP A 215 11.41 15.73 -0.34
CA ASP A 215 10.91 14.55 -1.07
C ASP A 215 9.55 14.83 -1.70
N LEU A 216 8.66 15.53 -0.98
CA LEU A 216 7.41 16.02 -1.55
C LEU A 216 7.65 16.97 -2.74
N ALA A 217 8.60 17.90 -2.61
CA ALA A 217 8.95 18.80 -3.70
C ALA A 217 9.49 18.03 -4.92
N ASN A 218 10.34 17.02 -4.71
CA ASN A 218 10.87 16.14 -5.76
C ASN A 218 9.76 15.37 -6.48
N MET A 219 8.77 14.88 -5.74
CA MET A 219 7.61 14.18 -6.32
C MET A 219 6.73 15.07 -7.19
N ILE A 220 6.69 16.38 -6.91
CA ILE A 220 5.97 17.35 -7.73
C ILE A 220 6.79 17.72 -8.96
N HIS A 221 8.02 18.22 -8.76
CA HIS A 221 8.95 18.55 -9.84
C HIS A 221 10.37 18.74 -9.31
N SER A 222 11.39 18.25 -10.02
CA SER A 222 12.81 18.38 -9.64
C SER A 222 13.24 19.85 -9.45
N ASP A 223 12.80 20.75 -10.34
CA ASP A 223 13.09 22.18 -10.20
C ASP A 223 12.55 22.78 -8.91
N LEU A 224 11.37 22.35 -8.46
CA LEU A 224 10.77 22.79 -7.20
C LEU A 224 11.64 22.37 -6.02
N ALA A 225 12.15 21.14 -6.05
CA ALA A 225 13.02 20.61 -5.00
C ALA A 225 14.40 21.29 -4.95
N SER A 226 14.89 21.82 -6.06
CA SER A 226 16.15 22.59 -6.08
C SER A 226 16.00 23.98 -5.43
N ARG A 227 14.79 24.55 -5.46
CA ARG A 227 14.49 25.92 -4.99
C ARG A 227 13.76 25.98 -3.66
N VAL A 228 13.31 24.84 -3.13
CA VAL A 228 12.55 24.80 -1.87
C VAL A 228 13.39 25.29 -0.70
N LYS A 229 12.89 26.28 0.03
CA LYS A 229 13.56 26.80 1.25
C LYS A 229 12.88 26.34 2.53
N TYR A 230 11.56 26.22 2.51
CA TYR A 230 10.75 25.77 3.65
C TYR A 230 9.35 25.37 3.17
N GLY A 231 8.62 24.67 4.04
CA GLY A 231 7.18 24.47 3.86
C GLY A 231 6.37 25.24 4.90
N VAL A 232 5.07 25.32 4.67
CA VAL A 232 4.09 25.84 5.62
C VAL A 232 3.05 24.76 5.83
N ASP A 233 2.84 24.36 7.07
CA ASP A 233 1.69 23.52 7.44
C ASP A 233 0.43 24.37 7.35
N ALA A 234 -0.47 24.01 6.44
CA ALA A 234 -1.69 24.77 6.19
C ALA A 234 -2.68 24.69 7.35
N ILE A 235 -2.58 23.72 8.27
CA ILE A 235 -3.46 23.62 9.44
C ILE A 235 -2.95 24.55 10.54
N THR A 236 -1.69 24.36 10.98
CA THR A 236 -1.12 25.15 12.08
C THR A 236 -0.65 26.53 11.65
N LYS A 237 -0.58 26.80 10.35
CA LYS A 237 -0.01 28.01 9.72
C LYS A 237 1.45 28.25 10.09
N ARG A 238 2.15 27.23 10.59
CA ARG A 238 3.55 27.32 11.02
C ARG A 238 4.48 27.00 9.87
N ARG A 239 5.63 27.69 9.86
CA ARG A 239 6.76 27.35 9.01
C ARG A 239 7.38 26.05 9.49
N ILE A 240 7.58 25.11 8.57
CA ILE A 240 8.21 23.81 8.78
C ILE A 240 9.54 23.74 8.03
N SER A 241 10.54 23.14 8.66
CA SER A 241 11.89 23.00 8.11
C SER A 241 11.92 21.94 7.02
N LEU A 242 12.92 21.98 6.13
CA LEU A 242 13.07 20.99 5.07
C LEU A 242 13.18 19.56 5.59
N ASN A 243 13.74 19.37 6.79
CA ASN A 243 13.91 18.08 7.44
C ASN A 243 12.68 17.62 8.24
N TYR A 244 11.60 18.39 8.22
CA TYR A 244 10.34 17.97 8.85
C TYR A 244 9.88 16.66 8.21
N LYS A 245 9.69 15.63 9.05
CA LYS A 245 9.11 14.35 8.64
C LYS A 245 7.61 14.53 8.46
N LEU A 246 7.16 14.40 7.21
CA LEU A 246 5.77 14.49 6.84
C LEU A 246 4.95 13.41 7.54
N LYS A 247 3.72 13.75 7.87
CA LYS A 247 2.74 12.88 8.51
C LYS A 247 1.57 12.61 7.57
N HIS A 248 0.86 11.53 7.87
CA HIS A 248 -0.34 11.16 7.12
C HIS A 248 -1.40 12.27 7.23
N ARG A 249 -1.87 12.73 6.07
CA ARG A 249 -2.83 13.83 5.84
C ARG A 249 -2.30 15.24 6.10
N ASP A 250 -0.99 15.42 6.11
CA ASP A 250 -0.42 16.76 6.12
C ASP A 250 -0.87 17.55 4.88
N ILE A 251 -1.21 18.82 5.09
CA ILE A 251 -1.53 19.76 4.02
C ILE A 251 -0.42 20.79 3.99
N ILE A 252 0.44 20.73 2.97
CA ILE A 252 1.70 21.47 2.94
C ILE A 252 1.71 22.47 1.79
N SER A 253 2.04 23.72 2.10
CA SER A 253 2.42 24.70 1.09
C SER A 253 3.93 24.77 0.95
N ILE A 254 4.44 24.61 -0.27
CA ILE A 254 5.88 24.66 -0.58
C ILE A 254 6.25 26.08 -0.97
N SER A 255 7.23 26.66 -0.27
CA SER A 255 7.70 28.02 -0.53
C SER A 255 9.09 28.01 -1.19
N ILE A 256 9.21 28.77 -2.29
CA ILE A 256 10.40 28.86 -3.15
C ILE A 256 10.98 30.29 -3.24
N TYR A 257 10.47 31.24 -2.46
CA TYR A 257 10.98 32.63 -2.44
C TYR A 257 12.44 32.69 -2.03
#